data_AF-A0A7C0V226-F1
#
_entry.id   AF-A0A7C0V226-F1
#
_cell.length_a   1.000
_cell.length_b   1.000
_cell.length_c   1.000
_cell.angle_alpha   90.00
_cell.angle_beta   90.00
_cell.angle_gamma   90.00
#
_symmetry.space_group_name_H-M   'P 1'
#
loop_
_entity.id
_entity.type
_entity.pdbx_description
1 polymer ?
#
loop_
_entity_poly.entity_id
_entity_poly.type
_entity_poly.pdbx_seq_one_letter_code
_entity_poly.pdbx_strand_id
1 'polypeptide(L)'
;MYYVVPDSLIIQLQAMVGIHAAVLKITEETVQLYLPREKTLYQSDTQSLNLSSLLGMPLEVEQLFMVVTGLPHLLGGFSHGEIPIEVDGKYFLLRWLEYGQEWRYYIDPGKPAISIFTVANERSKRTLRLELRRFQTISKVWIPRHIQLIHLPEKERISLYYRWIKINRSIKTERFKIKLPKDVKIVSLAS
;
A
#
# COMPACT_ATOMS: atom_id res chain seq x y z
N MET A 1 -10.42 15.40 14.16
CA MET A 1 -10.19 14.67 12.91
C MET A 1 -10.09 13.19 13.28
N TYR A 2 -10.98 12.35 12.75
CA TYR A 2 -10.95 10.91 13.02
C TYR A 2 -10.43 10.21 11.78
N TYR A 3 -9.38 9.41 11.93
CA TYR A 3 -8.75 8.65 10.86
C TYR A 3 -8.63 7.20 11.35
N VAL A 4 -9.22 6.28 10.60
CA VAL A 4 -9.08 4.84 10.82
C VAL A 4 -8.19 4.34 9.70
N VAL A 5 -7.00 3.87 10.05
CA VAL A 5 -6.12 3.18 9.10
C VAL A 5 -6.89 1.97 8.57
N PRO A 6 -6.85 1.67 7.26
CA PRO A 6 -7.39 0.41 6.76
C PRO A 6 -6.67 -0.76 7.45
N ASP A 7 -7.39 -1.48 8.32
CA ASP A 7 -6.93 -2.69 9.02
C ASP A 7 -6.97 -3.93 8.11
N SER A 8 -7.67 -3.80 6.98
CA SER A 8 -7.98 -4.91 6.10
C SER A 8 -7.99 -4.46 4.63
N LEU A 9 -7.50 -5.33 3.77
CA LEU A 9 -7.44 -5.13 2.32
C LEU A 9 -7.97 -6.38 1.59
N ILE A 10 -8.81 -6.17 0.57
CA ILE A 10 -9.18 -7.23 -0.38
C ILE A 10 -8.93 -6.76 -1.81
N ILE A 11 -8.14 -7.52 -2.55
CA ILE A 11 -7.82 -7.29 -3.95
C ILE A 11 -8.34 -8.47 -4.76
N GLN A 12 -9.18 -8.17 -5.74
CA GLN A 12 -9.65 -9.15 -6.72
C GLN A 12 -8.94 -8.90 -8.03
N LEU A 13 -8.12 -9.87 -8.44
CA LEU A 13 -7.35 -9.81 -9.68
C LEU A 13 -8.14 -10.51 -10.79
N GLN A 14 -8.31 -9.80 -11.90
CA GLN A 14 -8.89 -10.34 -13.12
C GLN A 14 -7.81 -10.43 -14.19
N ALA A 15 -7.71 -11.58 -14.83
CA ALA A 15 -6.90 -11.78 -16.03
C ALA A 15 -7.63 -11.21 -17.26
N MET A 16 -7.02 -11.38 -18.43
CA MET A 16 -7.67 -11.08 -19.70
C MET A 16 -9.06 -11.72 -19.79
N VAL A 17 -9.98 -11.08 -20.52
CA VAL A 17 -11.37 -11.52 -20.72
C VAL A 17 -12.20 -11.74 -19.44
N GLY A 18 -11.84 -11.09 -18.33
CA GLY A 18 -12.65 -11.05 -17.11
C GLY A 18 -12.54 -12.30 -16.23
N ILE A 19 -11.59 -13.19 -16.52
CA ILE A 19 -11.38 -14.41 -15.74
C ILE A 19 -10.83 -14.03 -14.35
N HIS A 20 -11.45 -14.56 -13.29
CA HIS A 20 -10.94 -14.39 -11.93
C HIS A 20 -9.59 -15.11 -11.78
N ALA A 21 -8.53 -14.33 -11.63
CA ALA A 21 -7.15 -14.83 -11.58
C ALA A 21 -6.72 -15.16 -10.16
N ALA A 22 -7.04 -14.27 -9.21
CA ALA A 22 -6.74 -14.45 -7.81
C ALA A 22 -7.60 -13.54 -6.92
N VAL A 23 -7.73 -13.91 -5.65
CA VAL A 23 -8.25 -13.03 -4.61
C VAL A 23 -7.25 -12.99 -3.46
N LEU A 24 -6.70 -11.81 -3.19
CA LEU A 24 -5.86 -11.57 -2.02
C LEU A 24 -6.70 -10.86 -0.96
N LYS A 25 -6.72 -11.41 0.25
CA LYS A 25 -7.31 -10.78 1.42
C LYS A 25 -6.25 -10.69 2.51
N ILE A 26 -6.14 -9.53 3.12
CA ILE A 26 -5.25 -9.23 4.23
C ILE A 26 -6.09 -8.65 5.35
N THR A 27 -5.89 -9.14 6.56
CA THR A 27 -6.40 -8.60 7.82
C THR A 27 -5.22 -8.42 8.78
N GLU A 28 -5.46 -7.86 9.96
CA GLU A 28 -4.43 -7.75 11.01
C GLU A 28 -3.79 -9.12 11.34
N GLU A 29 -4.60 -10.17 11.39
CA GLU A 29 -4.17 -11.51 11.79
C GLU A 29 -3.71 -12.39 10.63
N THR A 30 -4.35 -12.29 9.46
CA THR A 30 -4.22 -13.30 8.40
C THR A 30 -4.03 -12.71 7.02
N VAL A 31 -3.25 -13.42 6.20
CA VAL A 31 -3.20 -13.21 4.75
C VAL A 31 -3.71 -14.46 4.05
N GLN A 32 -4.61 -14.27 3.11
CA GLN A 32 -5.26 -15.32 2.33
C GLN A 32 -5.13 -15.01 0.83
N LEU A 33 -4.53 -15.93 0.07
CA LEU A 33 -4.44 -15.87 -1.39
C LEU A 33 -5.20 -17.06 -1.99
N TYR A 34 -6.31 -16.78 -2.64
CA TYR A 34 -7.06 -17.78 -3.39
C TYR A 34 -6.71 -17.73 -4.86
N LEU A 35 -6.27 -18.87 -5.42
CA LEU A 35 -6.00 -19.08 -6.84
C LEU A 35 -7.07 -20.00 -7.44
N PRO A 36 -8.08 -19.46 -8.15
CA PRO A 36 -9.19 -20.24 -8.69
C PRO A 36 -8.76 -21.34 -9.67
N ARG A 37 -7.73 -21.08 -10.49
CA ARG A 37 -7.22 -22.04 -11.48
C ARG A 37 -6.68 -23.32 -10.82
N GLU A 38 -6.05 -23.17 -9.66
CA GLU A 38 -5.48 -24.27 -8.90
C GLU A 38 -6.47 -24.86 -7.89
N LYS A 39 -7.60 -24.18 -7.68
CA LYS A 39 -8.54 -24.44 -6.58
C LYS A 39 -7.81 -24.51 -5.24
N THR A 40 -6.86 -23.61 -5.02
CA THR A 40 -6.04 -23.58 -3.81
C THR A 40 -6.21 -22.25 -3.08
N LEU A 41 -6.44 -22.32 -1.77
CA LEU A 41 -6.33 -21.20 -0.85
C LEU A 41 -5.03 -21.34 -0.06
N TYR A 42 -4.12 -20.39 -0.24
CA TYR A 42 -2.96 -20.22 0.62
C TYR A 42 -3.32 -19.31 1.79
N GLN A 43 -2.91 -19.67 3.00
CA GLN A 43 -3.12 -18.87 4.20
C GLN A 43 -1.85 -18.82 5.06
N SER A 44 -1.56 -17.66 5.64
CA SER A 44 -0.47 -17.44 6.59
C SER A 44 -0.87 -16.36 7.60
N ASP A 45 -0.14 -16.26 8.70
CA ASP A 45 -0.25 -15.12 9.59
C ASP A 45 0.38 -13.87 8.94
N THR A 46 -0.15 -12.69 9.24
CA THR A 46 0.34 -11.45 8.59
C THR A 46 1.80 -11.15 8.93
N GLN A 47 2.26 -11.52 10.13
CA GLN A 47 3.64 -11.30 10.58
C GLN A 47 4.66 -12.26 9.96
N SER A 48 4.24 -13.45 9.53
CA SER A 48 5.13 -14.48 8.98
C SER A 48 5.32 -14.37 7.48
N LEU A 49 4.47 -13.59 6.79
CA LEU A 49 4.37 -13.69 5.36
C LEU A 49 5.33 -12.74 4.63
N ASN A 50 6.19 -13.33 3.80
CA ASN A 50 6.85 -12.61 2.73
C ASN A 50 5.98 -12.62 1.47
N LEU A 51 5.25 -11.52 1.20
CA LEU A 51 4.37 -11.38 0.01
C LEU A 51 5.11 -11.58 -1.32
N SER A 52 6.44 -11.43 -1.36
CA SER A 52 7.20 -11.66 -2.60
C SER A 52 7.12 -13.08 -3.11
N SER A 53 7.06 -14.06 -2.21
CA SER A 53 6.86 -15.47 -2.54
C SER A 53 5.50 -15.73 -3.20
N LEU A 54 4.48 -14.95 -2.82
CA LEU A 54 3.11 -15.13 -3.28
C LEU A 54 2.78 -14.34 -4.55
N LEU A 55 3.30 -13.12 -4.67
CA LEU A 55 2.97 -12.19 -5.74
C LEU A 55 4.07 -12.10 -6.81
N GLY A 56 5.23 -12.73 -6.58
CA GLY A 56 6.39 -12.63 -7.46
C GLY A 56 6.99 -11.23 -7.52
N MET A 57 6.68 -10.36 -6.55
CA MET A 57 7.16 -8.97 -6.48
C MET A 57 7.68 -8.70 -5.07
N PRO A 58 8.89 -8.12 -4.90
CA PRO A 58 9.47 -7.83 -3.58
C PRO A 58 8.69 -6.69 -2.90
N LEU A 59 7.53 -7.03 -2.35
CA LEU A 59 6.62 -6.16 -1.64
C LEU A 59 6.44 -6.67 -0.23
N GLU A 60 6.41 -5.76 0.72
CA GLU A 60 5.94 -6.01 2.08
C GLU A 60 4.43 -5.70 2.19
N VAL A 61 3.78 -6.21 3.23
CA VAL A 61 2.34 -5.95 3.46
C VAL A 61 2.10 -4.46 3.61
N GLU A 62 2.92 -3.75 4.39
CA GLU A 62 2.76 -2.30 4.57
C GLU A 62 2.91 -1.54 3.24
N GLN A 63 3.86 -1.94 2.40
CA GLN A 63 4.07 -1.35 1.09
C GLN A 63 2.86 -1.53 0.16
N LEU A 64 2.17 -2.67 0.26
CA LEU A 64 0.93 -2.91 -0.47
C LEU A 64 -0.20 -1.98 0.02
N PHE A 65 -0.32 -1.77 1.34
CA PHE A 65 -1.26 -0.77 1.88
C PHE A 65 -0.89 0.64 1.41
N MET A 66 0.39 1.02 1.44
CA MET A 66 0.85 2.32 0.96
C MET A 66 0.48 2.56 -0.51
N VAL A 67 0.70 1.58 -1.39
CA VAL A 67 0.43 1.74 -2.82
C VAL A 67 -1.08 1.74 -3.12
N VAL A 68 -1.88 0.98 -2.37
CA VAL A 68 -3.34 0.95 -2.54
C VAL A 68 -3.97 2.23 -1.98
N THR A 69 -3.59 2.64 -0.78
CA THR A 69 -4.26 3.75 -0.07
C THR A 69 -3.67 5.11 -0.41
N GLY A 70 -2.42 5.15 -0.87
CA GLY A 70 -1.64 6.39 -1.00
C GLY A 70 -1.21 6.97 0.35
N LEU A 71 -1.27 6.19 1.42
CA LEU A 71 -0.97 6.63 2.78
C LEU A 71 0.42 6.11 3.17
N PRO A 72 1.44 6.98 3.22
CA PRO A 72 2.74 6.58 3.76
C PRO A 72 2.64 6.33 5.27
N HIS A 73 3.62 5.60 5.81
CA HIS A 73 3.74 5.38 7.25
C HIS A 73 3.94 6.71 8.00
N LEU A 74 2.86 7.23 8.59
CA LEU A 74 2.91 8.46 9.38
C LEU A 74 3.66 8.29 10.70
N LEU A 75 3.76 7.05 11.21
CA LEU A 75 4.17 6.78 12.59
C LEU A 75 5.69 6.94 12.85
N GLY A 76 6.54 6.96 11.82
CA GLY A 76 7.99 7.13 12.02
C GLY A 76 8.46 8.56 12.28
N GLY A 77 7.57 9.56 12.24
CA GLY A 77 7.98 10.98 12.32
C GLY A 77 7.53 11.73 13.56
N PHE A 78 6.30 11.50 14.02
CA PHE A 78 5.68 12.34 15.05
C PHE A 78 6.18 12.06 16.48
N SER A 79 7.02 11.05 16.67
CA SER A 79 7.78 10.82 17.91
C SER A 79 8.89 11.86 18.12
N HIS A 80 9.29 12.57 17.06
CA HIS A 80 10.41 13.52 17.06
C HIS A 80 9.91 14.96 17.13
N GLY A 81 9.65 15.47 18.33
CA GLY A 81 9.50 16.91 18.64
C GLY A 81 8.94 17.82 17.53
N GLU A 82 9.58 18.96 17.30
CA GLU A 82 9.26 19.85 16.18
C GLU A 82 10.00 19.38 14.91
N ILE A 83 9.24 18.95 13.90
CA ILE A 83 9.80 18.62 12.58
C ILE A 83 9.91 19.93 11.77
N PRO A 84 11.11 20.33 11.34
CA PRO A 84 11.27 21.55 10.55
C PRO A 84 10.52 21.43 9.22
N ILE A 85 9.88 22.52 8.82
CA ILE A 85 9.28 22.66 7.49
C ILE A 85 10.26 23.46 6.64
N GLU A 86 10.83 22.82 5.64
CA GLU A 86 11.70 23.43 4.64
C GLU A 86 10.92 23.72 3.34
N VAL A 87 11.49 24.55 2.47
CA VAL A 87 10.98 24.76 1.10
C VAL A 87 11.99 24.17 0.13
N ASP A 88 11.56 23.16 -0.64
CA ASP A 88 12.35 22.55 -1.71
C ASP A 88 11.68 22.79 -3.06
N GLY A 89 12.17 23.80 -3.78
CA GLY A 89 11.59 24.28 -5.02
C GLY A 89 10.15 24.74 -4.82
N LYS A 90 9.19 23.92 -5.30
CA LYS A 90 7.76 24.21 -5.18
C LYS A 90 7.08 23.48 -4.02
N TYR A 91 7.79 22.63 -3.28
CA TYR A 91 7.19 21.80 -2.23
C TYR A 91 7.54 22.34 -0.85
N PHE A 92 6.64 22.15 0.11
CA PHE A 92 7.02 22.09 1.51
C PHE A 92 7.63 20.71 1.79
N LEU A 93 8.78 20.69 2.45
CA LEU A 93 9.54 19.49 2.77
C LEU A 93 9.52 19.28 4.29
N LEU A 94 9.04 18.11 4.72
CA LEU A 94 9.29 17.62 6.08
C LEU A 94 10.36 16.53 5.99
N ARG A 95 11.40 16.63 6.81
CA ARG A 95 12.55 15.73 6.80
C ARG A 95 13.01 15.40 8.21
N TRP A 96 13.32 14.13 8.45
CA TRP A 96 13.95 13.68 9.69
C TRP A 96 14.73 12.38 9.50
N LEU A 97 15.55 12.04 10.49
CA LEU A 97 16.32 10.81 10.56
C LEU A 97 15.79 9.96 11.72
N GLU A 98 15.50 8.68 11.46
CA GLU A 98 15.05 7.74 12.47
C GLU A 98 15.67 6.36 12.18
N TYR A 99 16.31 5.73 13.17
CA TYR A 99 16.93 4.39 13.06
C TYR A 99 17.86 4.18 11.84
N GLY A 100 18.59 5.22 11.41
CA GLY A 100 19.47 5.16 10.24
C GLY A 100 18.74 5.21 8.89
N GLN A 101 17.46 5.57 8.91
CA GLN A 101 16.64 5.88 7.75
C GLN A 101 16.33 7.38 7.72
N GLU A 102 16.40 7.95 6.53
CA GLU A 102 16.00 9.32 6.27
C GLU A 102 14.63 9.36 5.62
N TRP A 103 13.71 10.03 6.29
CA TRP A 103 12.33 10.18 5.88
C TRP A 103 12.13 11.55 5.28
N ARG A 104 11.46 11.62 4.13
CA ARG A 104 11.13 12.89 3.46
C ARG A 104 9.71 12.88 2.93
N TYR A 105 8.99 13.96 3.21
CA TYR A 105 7.62 14.20 2.77
C TYR A 105 7.58 15.50 1.99
N TYR A 106 7.17 15.43 0.73
CA TYR A 106 7.04 16.59 -0.14
C TYR A 106 5.54 16.90 -0.31
N ILE A 107 5.12 18.06 0.18
CA ILE A 107 3.73 18.52 0.18
C ILE A 107 3.62 19.66 -0.85
N ASP A 108 2.65 19.57 -1.75
CA ASP A 108 2.40 20.62 -2.76
C ASP A 108 1.63 21.77 -2.09
N PRO A 109 2.13 23.02 -2.04
CA PRO A 109 1.43 24.14 -1.40
C PRO A 109 0.06 24.41 -2.06
N GLY A 110 -0.12 24.07 -3.33
CA GLY A 110 -1.39 24.20 -4.05
C GLY A 110 -2.38 23.06 -3.79
N LYS A 111 -1.95 21.98 -3.11
CA LYS A 111 -2.79 20.82 -2.77
C LYS A 111 -2.39 20.32 -1.39
N PRO A 112 -3.22 20.43 -0.34
CA PRO A 112 -2.87 19.99 1.01
C PRO A 112 -2.78 18.45 1.13
N ALA A 113 -1.88 17.84 0.38
CA ALA A 113 -1.67 16.42 0.21
C ALA A 113 -0.19 16.15 -0.10
N ILE A 114 0.31 15.04 0.43
CA ILE A 114 1.66 14.54 0.14
C ILE A 114 1.72 14.18 -1.34
N SER A 115 2.70 14.71 -2.06
CA SER A 115 2.93 14.40 -3.48
C SER A 115 4.03 13.35 -3.66
N ILE A 116 5.06 13.40 -2.80
CA ILE A 116 6.16 12.45 -2.81
C ILE A 116 6.49 12.08 -1.37
N PHE A 117 6.76 10.81 -1.14
CA PHE A 117 7.30 10.29 0.10
C PHE A 117 8.53 9.45 -0.21
N THR A 118 9.59 9.59 0.58
CA THR A 118 10.78 8.73 0.47
C THR A 118 11.28 8.28 1.83
N VAL A 119 11.75 7.04 1.89
CA VAL A 119 12.58 6.52 2.99
C VAL A 119 13.88 6.02 2.38
N ALA A 120 14.98 6.67 2.73
CA ALA A 120 16.31 6.27 2.29
C ALA A 120 17.06 5.61 3.45
N ASN A 121 17.61 4.43 3.24
CA ASN A 121 18.44 3.74 4.22
C ASN A 121 19.92 3.96 3.85
N GLU A 122 20.66 4.68 4.69
CA GLU A 122 22.04 5.08 4.39
C GLU A 122 22.99 3.88 4.26
N ARG A 123 22.78 2.82 5.06
CA ARG A 123 23.65 1.63 5.07
C ARG A 123 23.51 0.80 3.80
N SER A 124 22.28 0.52 3.41
CA SER A 124 21.99 -0.27 2.21
C SER A 124 22.04 0.54 0.91
N LYS A 125 22.05 1.88 1.02
CA LYS A 125 21.88 2.81 -0.11
C LYS A 125 20.57 2.59 -0.89
N ARG A 126 19.59 1.92 -0.28
CA ARG A 126 18.27 1.71 -0.87
C ARG A 126 17.33 2.85 -0.53
N THR A 127 16.47 3.20 -1.47
CA THR A 127 15.40 4.18 -1.25
C THR A 127 14.07 3.62 -1.71
N LEU A 128 13.09 3.63 -0.80
CA LEU A 128 11.69 3.44 -1.14
C LEU A 128 11.11 4.82 -1.49
N ARG A 129 10.47 4.94 -2.64
CA ARG A 129 9.83 6.18 -3.10
C ARG A 129 8.39 5.93 -3.49
N LEU A 130 7.46 6.65 -2.85
CA LEU A 130 6.05 6.69 -3.19
C LEU A 130 5.73 8.02 -3.89
N GLU A 131 5.20 7.97 -5.11
CA GLU A 131 4.77 9.14 -5.86
C GLU A 131 3.25 9.14 -6.04
N LEU A 132 2.63 10.26 -5.66
CA LEU A 132 1.19 10.47 -5.70
C LEU A 132 0.87 11.56 -6.73
N ARG A 133 0.06 11.21 -7.73
CA ARG A 133 -0.16 12.06 -8.92
C ARG A 133 -1.62 12.06 -9.33
N ARG A 134 -1.96 13.02 -10.21
CA ARG A 134 -3.29 13.19 -10.82
C ARG A 134 -4.39 13.26 -9.76
N PHE A 135 -4.20 14.11 -8.77
CA PHE A 135 -5.15 14.26 -7.69
C PHE A 135 -6.50 14.74 -8.20
N GLN A 136 -7.56 14.20 -7.60
CA GLN A 136 -8.94 14.60 -7.82
C GLN A 136 -9.61 14.81 -6.46
N THR A 137 -10.47 15.82 -6.36
CA THR A 137 -11.29 16.02 -5.17
C THR A 137 -12.52 15.10 -5.23
N ILE A 138 -12.70 14.25 -4.22
CA ILE A 138 -13.90 13.42 -4.02
C ILE A 138 -14.40 13.68 -2.60
N SER A 139 -15.65 14.14 -2.46
CA SER A 139 -16.23 14.51 -1.16
C SER A 139 -15.32 15.43 -0.32
N LYS A 140 -14.72 16.45 -0.96
CA LYS A 140 -13.77 17.42 -0.37
C LYS A 140 -12.40 16.86 0.05
N VAL A 141 -12.09 15.60 -0.24
CA VAL A 141 -10.79 14.97 0.01
C VAL A 141 -9.99 14.92 -1.29
N TRP A 142 -8.70 15.29 -1.24
CA TRP A 142 -7.77 15.14 -2.35
C TRP A 142 -7.27 13.71 -2.45
N ILE A 143 -7.59 13.03 -3.54
CA ILE A 143 -7.26 11.61 -3.73
C ILE A 143 -6.38 11.44 -4.98
N PRO A 144 -5.21 10.81 -4.86
CA PRO A 144 -4.37 10.52 -6.02
C PRO A 144 -5.02 9.44 -6.89
N ARG A 145 -5.02 9.66 -8.21
CA ARG A 145 -5.52 8.67 -9.19
C ARG A 145 -4.41 7.82 -9.79
N HIS A 146 -3.17 8.21 -9.55
CA HIS A 146 -1.99 7.49 -9.97
C HIS A 146 -1.02 7.43 -8.79
N ILE A 147 -0.74 6.22 -8.32
CA ILE A 147 0.16 5.94 -7.20
C ILE A 147 1.28 5.05 -7.72
N GLN A 148 2.53 5.43 -7.45
CA GLN A 148 3.70 4.65 -7.86
C GLN A 148 4.58 4.37 -6.66
N LEU A 149 4.89 3.10 -6.42
CA LEU A 149 5.92 2.69 -5.47
C LEU A 149 7.16 2.27 -6.27
N ILE A 150 8.31 2.79 -5.89
CA ILE A 150 9.58 2.62 -6.61
C ILE A 150 10.66 2.20 -5.61
N HIS A 151 11.36 1.11 -5.92
CA HIS A 151 12.60 0.73 -5.25
C HIS A 151 13.80 1.25 -6.03
N LEU A 152 14.69 1.97 -5.35
CA LEU A 152 15.94 2.46 -5.91
C LEU A 152 17.12 1.82 -5.16
N PRO A 153 18.22 1.46 -5.87
CA PRO A 153 18.48 1.72 -7.29
C PRO A 153 17.93 0.67 -8.26
N GLU A 154 17.27 -0.38 -7.78
CA GLU A 154 16.81 -1.52 -8.60
C GLU A 154 15.81 -1.11 -9.70
N LYS A 155 15.19 0.07 -9.58
CA LYS A 155 14.19 0.64 -10.51
C LYS A 155 12.96 -0.24 -10.68
N GLU A 156 12.70 -1.13 -9.73
CA GLU A 156 11.45 -1.86 -9.65
C GLU A 156 10.33 -0.90 -9.31
N ARG A 157 9.20 -1.05 -9.99
CA ARG A 157 8.10 -0.12 -9.87
C ARG A 157 6.77 -0.81 -9.97
N ILE A 158 5.90 -0.48 -9.03
CA ILE A 158 4.48 -0.82 -9.07
C ILE A 158 3.71 0.47 -9.30
N SER A 159 2.70 0.42 -10.17
CA SER A 159 1.88 1.59 -10.51
C SER A 159 0.41 1.21 -10.47
N LEU A 160 -0.35 1.90 -9.64
CA LEU A 160 -1.80 1.77 -9.56
C LEU A 160 -2.46 2.98 -10.20
N TYR A 161 -3.37 2.70 -11.13
CA TYR A 161 -4.20 3.69 -11.78
C TYR A 161 -5.65 3.46 -11.41
N TYR A 162 -6.21 4.38 -10.64
CA TYR A 162 -7.62 4.29 -10.27
C TYR A 162 -8.49 4.85 -11.37
N ARG A 163 -9.46 4.04 -11.83
CA ARG A 163 -10.54 4.47 -12.73
C ARG A 163 -11.79 4.93 -11.97
N TRP A 164 -12.07 4.34 -10.82
CA TRP A 164 -13.18 4.71 -9.95
C TRP A 164 -12.77 4.56 -8.50
N ILE A 165 -13.14 5.52 -7.65
CA ILE A 165 -12.89 5.48 -6.21
C ILE A 165 -14.18 5.90 -5.51
N LYS A 166 -14.56 5.15 -4.48
CA LYS A 166 -15.60 5.53 -3.52
C LYS A 166 -14.97 5.47 -2.14
N ILE A 167 -15.05 6.57 -1.39
CA ILE A 167 -14.52 6.67 -0.03
C ILE A 167 -15.63 6.68 1.00
N ASN A 168 -15.30 6.34 2.25
CA ASN A 168 -16.18 6.38 3.42
C ASN A 168 -17.54 5.69 3.18
N ARG A 169 -17.50 4.56 2.46
CA ARG A 169 -18.69 3.73 2.24
C ARG A 169 -18.61 2.54 3.17
N SER A 170 -19.71 2.27 3.87
CA SER A 170 -19.87 0.99 4.56
C SER A 170 -19.77 -0.14 3.54
N ILE A 171 -18.86 -1.06 3.78
CA ILE A 171 -18.71 -2.28 3.00
C ILE A 171 -19.37 -3.40 3.81
N LYS A 172 -20.36 -4.06 3.23
CA LYS A 172 -20.99 -5.22 3.86
C LYS A 172 -19.96 -6.33 4.06
N THR A 173 -19.95 -6.96 5.24
CA THR A 173 -18.96 -7.98 5.62
C THR A 173 -18.88 -9.13 4.60
N GLU A 174 -19.98 -9.48 3.94
CA GLU A 174 -20.01 -10.54 2.92
C GLU A 174 -19.17 -10.21 1.68
N ARG A 175 -18.98 -8.93 1.37
CA ARG A 175 -18.08 -8.50 0.28
C ARG A 175 -16.61 -8.62 0.64
N PHE A 176 -16.31 -8.77 1.93
CA PHE A 176 -14.96 -8.93 2.45
C PHE A 176 -14.58 -10.41 2.69
N LYS A 177 -15.43 -11.35 2.24
CA LYS A 177 -15.17 -12.79 2.30
C LYS A 177 -14.73 -13.32 0.93
N ILE A 178 -13.74 -14.21 0.93
CA ILE A 178 -13.40 -14.98 -0.27
C ILE A 178 -14.47 -16.07 -0.44
N LYS A 179 -15.14 -16.10 -1.59
CA LYS A 179 -16.10 -17.16 -1.92
C LYS A 179 -15.35 -18.35 -2.48
N LEU A 180 -15.27 -19.42 -1.70
CA LEU A 180 -14.57 -20.65 -2.06
C LEU A 180 -15.57 -21.70 -2.60
N PRO A 181 -15.26 -22.37 -3.72
CA PRO A 181 -15.92 -23.62 -4.12
C PRO A 181 -15.76 -24.73 -3.08
N LYS A 182 -16.56 -25.79 -3.20
CA LYS A 182 -16.57 -26.91 -2.24
C LYS A 182 -15.29 -27.75 -2.25
N ASP A 183 -14.53 -27.72 -3.34
CA ASP A 183 -13.38 -28.57 -3.61
C ASP A 183 -12.04 -27.83 -3.54
N VAL A 184 -11.97 -26.76 -2.74
CA VAL A 184 -10.75 -25.97 -2.56
C VAL A 184 -9.77 -26.67 -1.60
N LYS A 185 -8.53 -26.82 -2.04
CA LYS A 185 -7.39 -27.22 -1.20
C LYS A 185 -6.94 -26.04 -0.36
N ILE A 186 -6.82 -26.21 0.96
CA ILE A 186 -6.26 -25.20 1.85
C ILE A 186 -4.82 -25.56 2.15
N VAL A 187 -3.91 -24.60 1.99
CA VAL A 187 -2.48 -24.73 2.26
C VAL A 187 -2.07 -23.66 3.25
N SER A 188 -1.62 -24.09 4.44
CA SER A 188 -1.00 -23.18 5.41
C SER A 188 0.46 -22.99 5.06
N LEU A 189 0.87 -21.75 4.86
CA LEU A 189 2.25 -21.34 4.68
C LEU A 189 2.79 -20.99 6.07
N ALA A 190 3.43 -21.97 6.71
CA ALA A 190 4.21 -21.74 7.92
C ALA A 190 5.54 -21.08 7.55
N SER A 191 6.02 -20.21 8.44
CA SER A 191 7.36 -19.61 8.42
C SER A 191 8.47 -20.65 8.33
#